data_AF-A0A1W9UXA9-F1
#
_entry.id   AF-A0A1W9UXA9-F1
#
_cell.length_a   1.000
_cell.length_b   1.000
_cell.length_c   1.000
_cell.angle_alpha   90.00
_cell.angle_beta   90.00
_cell.angle_gamma   90.00
#
_symmetry.space_group_name_H-M   'P 1'
#
loop_
_entity.id
_entity.type
_entity.pdbx_description
1 polymer ?
#
loop_
_entity_poly.entity_id
_entity_poly.type
_entity_poly.pdbx_seq_one_letter_code
_entity_poly.pdbx_strand_id
1 'polypeptide(L)'
;MSDFSLPFFPVPGNHDSPDGLLDEFIQYSGAPAAHYSFDYGSAHFVVADSHLGELPKRELAWLDADLSATSQPLKIVFLHYPPFDPDGSDYILRQGNDEFMALMQKHSVSHVFAGHIHAYAQEMRDGVNYIITGGGGAPLYTTSHSQAFYHYLRVTIDGVEVGVEIVKIEDM
;
A
#
# COMPACT_ATOMS: atom_id res chain seq x y z
N MET A 1 -2.49 8.48 -18.98
CA MET A 1 -3.86 8.23 -18.48
C MET A 1 -4.79 9.44 -18.65
N SER A 2 -4.61 10.29 -19.67
CA SER A 2 -5.42 11.52 -19.86
C SER A 2 -6.92 11.27 -20.05
N ASP A 3 -7.28 10.06 -20.49
CA ASP A 3 -8.65 9.68 -20.82
C ASP A 3 -9.29 8.79 -19.71
N PHE A 4 -8.58 8.54 -18.61
CA PHE A 4 -9.13 7.80 -17.47
C PHE A 4 -9.99 8.73 -16.63
N SER A 5 -11.31 8.50 -16.61
CA SER A 5 -12.29 9.42 -16.01
C SER A 5 -12.37 9.37 -14.49
N LEU A 6 -11.60 8.48 -13.85
CA LEU A 6 -11.57 8.34 -12.40
C LEU A 6 -10.27 8.92 -11.84
N PRO A 7 -10.30 9.52 -10.63
CA PRO A 7 -9.08 9.89 -9.93
C PRO A 7 -8.12 8.70 -9.82
N PHE A 8 -6.84 8.95 -10.06
CA PHE A 8 -5.79 7.94 -10.02
C PHE A 8 -4.69 8.41 -9.05
N PHE A 9 -4.40 7.58 -8.05
CA PHE A 9 -3.43 7.87 -7.00
C PHE A 9 -2.37 6.75 -7.01
N PRO A 10 -1.26 6.93 -7.75
CA PRO A 10 -0.25 5.90 -7.92
C PRO A 10 0.62 5.74 -6.68
N VAL A 11 1.06 4.50 -6.42
CA VAL A 11 2.02 4.15 -5.36
C VAL A 11 3.29 3.65 -6.06
N PRO A 12 4.47 4.26 -5.82
CA PRO A 12 5.70 3.83 -6.47
C PRO A 12 6.19 2.49 -5.93
N GLY A 13 6.62 1.61 -6.84
CA GLY A 13 7.29 0.36 -6.55
C GLY A 13 8.69 0.26 -7.15
N ASN A 14 9.35 -0.87 -6.90
CA ASN A 14 10.73 -1.09 -7.37
C ASN A 14 10.87 -1.12 -8.91
N HIS A 15 9.76 -1.32 -9.64
CA HIS A 15 9.76 -1.28 -11.11
C HIS A 15 9.56 0.14 -11.68
N ASP A 16 9.20 1.11 -10.84
CA ASP A 16 8.99 2.52 -11.23
C ASP A 16 10.27 3.35 -11.15
N SER A 17 11.37 2.74 -10.72
CA SER A 17 12.65 3.40 -10.41
C SER A 17 13.85 2.56 -10.90
N PRO A 18 13.95 2.28 -12.22
CA PRO A 18 15.01 1.41 -12.76
C PRO A 18 16.43 1.93 -12.49
N ASP A 19 16.59 3.24 -12.27
CA ASP A 19 17.82 3.92 -11.89
C ASP A 19 17.86 4.34 -10.40
N GLY A 20 16.85 3.95 -9.63
CA GLY A 20 16.66 4.32 -8.22
C GLY A 20 16.06 5.72 -8.01
N LEU A 21 15.60 6.39 -9.06
CA LEU A 21 14.94 7.70 -9.01
C LEU A 21 13.46 7.56 -9.37
N LEU A 22 12.65 8.50 -8.88
CA LEU A 22 11.19 8.54 -9.13
C LEU A 22 10.78 9.70 -10.04
N ASP A 23 11.72 10.41 -10.67
CA ASP A 23 11.42 11.55 -11.55
C ASP A 23 10.52 11.14 -12.72
N GLU A 24 10.84 10.04 -13.40
CA GLU A 24 10.03 9.51 -14.51
C GLU A 24 8.68 8.99 -14.01
N PHE A 25 8.65 8.27 -12.89
CA PHE A 25 7.41 7.83 -12.26
C PHE A 25 6.47 9.00 -12.00
N ILE A 26 6.96 10.06 -11.35
CA ILE A 26 6.17 11.27 -11.05
C ILE A 26 5.69 11.92 -12.35
N GLN A 27 6.58 12.09 -13.33
CA GLN A 27 6.27 12.72 -14.61
C GLN A 27 5.15 11.99 -15.37
N TYR A 28 5.21 10.65 -15.44
CA TYR A 28 4.31 9.87 -16.30
C TYR A 28 3.06 9.37 -15.58
N SER A 29 3.12 9.17 -14.26
CA SER A 29 1.95 8.73 -13.46
C SER A 29 1.05 9.89 -13.04
N GLY A 30 1.59 11.11 -12.95
CA GLY A 30 0.89 12.26 -12.40
C GLY A 30 0.82 12.28 -10.86
N ALA A 31 1.61 11.43 -10.17
CA ALA A 31 1.79 11.52 -8.73
C ALA A 31 2.25 12.94 -8.33
N PRO A 32 1.75 13.52 -7.24
CA PRO A 32 2.22 14.85 -6.80
C PRO A 32 3.63 14.81 -6.21
N ALA A 33 4.05 13.66 -5.67
CA ALA A 33 5.35 13.39 -5.07
C ALA A 33 5.54 11.87 -4.88
N ALA A 34 6.72 11.45 -4.43
CA ALA A 34 7.04 10.05 -4.11
C ALA A 34 6.22 9.51 -2.92
N HIS A 35 6.00 10.35 -1.92
CA HIS A 35 5.04 10.16 -0.84
C HIS A 35 4.06 11.32 -0.82
N TYR A 36 2.83 11.09 -0.39
CA TYR A 36 1.82 12.14 -0.26
C TYR A 36 0.62 11.63 0.52
N SER A 37 -0.23 12.55 0.96
CA SER A 37 -1.49 12.23 1.62
C SER A 37 -2.61 13.13 1.11
N PHE A 38 -3.84 12.68 1.29
CA PHE A 38 -5.02 13.47 0.97
C PHE A 38 -6.23 13.01 1.79
N ASP A 39 -7.16 13.92 2.00
CA ASP A 39 -8.44 13.63 2.64
C ASP A 39 -9.52 13.45 1.59
N TYR A 40 -10.38 12.45 1.79
CA TYR A 40 -11.61 12.31 1.02
C TYR A 40 -12.71 11.69 1.88
N GLY A 41 -13.82 12.42 2.04
CA GLY A 41 -14.88 12.04 2.98
C GLY A 41 -14.38 12.02 4.43
N SER A 42 -14.55 10.88 5.09
CA SER A 42 -14.13 10.59 6.47
C SER A 42 -12.72 10.00 6.58
N ALA A 43 -12.03 9.82 5.46
CA ALA A 43 -10.78 9.09 5.39
C ALA A 43 -9.61 10.01 5.04
N HIS A 44 -8.50 9.77 5.72
CA HIS A 44 -7.17 10.25 5.37
C HIS A 44 -6.41 9.09 4.71
N PHE A 45 -6.00 9.31 3.46
CA PHE A 45 -5.25 8.34 2.67
C PHE A 45 -3.80 8.79 2.59
N VAL A 46 -2.88 7.85 2.79
CA VAL A 46 -1.44 8.11 2.79
C VAL A 46 -0.75 7.14 1.85
N VAL A 47 0.11 7.66 0.99
CA VAL A 47 1.01 6.89 0.12
C VAL A 47 2.42 7.09 0.65
N ALA A 48 3.01 6.02 1.19
CA ALA A 48 4.37 6.01 1.71
C ALA A 48 5.35 5.46 0.68
N ASP A 49 6.52 6.08 0.58
CA ASP A 49 7.55 5.67 -0.36
C ASP A 49 8.39 4.51 0.20
N SER A 50 8.19 3.33 -0.38
CA SER A 50 8.94 2.11 -0.07
C SER A 50 9.65 1.51 -1.30
N HIS A 51 9.79 2.25 -2.40
CA HIS A 51 10.19 1.69 -3.69
C HIS A 51 11.54 0.94 -3.68
N LEU A 52 12.47 1.32 -2.79
CA LEU A 52 13.76 0.65 -2.59
C LEU A 52 13.71 -0.54 -1.61
N GLY A 53 12.53 -0.93 -1.15
CA GLY A 53 12.34 -1.99 -0.17
C GLY A 53 12.80 -1.60 1.24
N GLU A 54 12.84 -0.32 1.56
CA GLU A 54 13.25 0.20 2.86
C GLU A 54 12.39 1.41 3.24
N LEU A 55 12.09 1.58 4.52
CA LEU A 55 11.52 2.80 5.07
C LEU A 55 12.59 3.51 5.92
N PRO A 56 13.34 4.47 5.36
CA PRO A 56 14.35 5.19 6.10
C PRO A 56 13.71 6.09 7.16
N LYS A 57 14.47 6.47 8.19
CA LYS A 57 13.98 7.33 9.29
C LYS A 57 13.28 8.62 8.85
N ARG A 58 13.69 9.20 7.72
CA ARG A 58 13.04 10.39 7.14
C ARG A 58 11.61 10.11 6.69
N GLU A 59 11.35 8.94 6.13
CA GLU A 59 10.04 8.51 5.65
C GLU A 59 9.13 8.20 6.84
N LEU A 60 9.65 7.47 7.83
CA LEU A 60 8.93 7.18 9.07
C LEU A 60 8.60 8.44 9.86
N ALA A 61 9.51 9.42 9.90
CA ALA A 61 9.26 10.71 10.56
C ALA A 61 8.20 11.54 9.81
N TRP A 62 8.21 11.52 8.49
CA TRP A 62 7.17 12.15 7.68
C TRP A 62 5.81 11.50 7.93
N LEU A 63 5.75 10.16 7.92
CA LEU A 63 4.54 9.39 8.16
C LEU A 63 3.96 9.64 9.56
N ASP A 64 4.81 9.70 10.59
CA ASP A 64 4.39 10.04 11.96
C ASP A 64 3.79 11.45 12.03
N ALA A 65 4.41 12.42 11.34
CA ALA A 65 3.95 13.81 11.32
C ALA A 65 2.62 13.97 10.57
N ASP A 66 2.49 13.33 9.42
CA ASP A 66 1.29 13.33 8.57
C ASP A 66 0.08 12.73 9.31
N LEU A 67 0.24 11.51 9.85
CA LEU A 67 -0.81 10.83 10.61
C LEU A 67 -1.19 11.56 11.91
N SER A 68 -0.25 12.28 12.52
CA SER A 68 -0.52 13.14 13.69
C SER A 68 -1.28 14.41 13.34
N ALA A 69 -1.16 14.91 12.11
CA ALA A 69 -1.73 16.18 11.69
C ALA A 69 -3.20 16.07 11.26
N THR A 70 -3.65 14.88 10.85
CA THR A 70 -5.03 14.66 10.41
C THR A 70 -6.00 14.48 11.59
N SER A 71 -7.21 15.03 11.45
CA SER A 71 -8.34 14.75 12.35
C SER A 71 -9.33 13.74 11.78
N GLN A 72 -9.04 13.15 10.61
CA GLN A 72 -9.95 12.18 10.00
C GLN A 72 -10.06 10.92 10.87
N PRO A 73 -11.30 10.42 11.08
CA PRO A 73 -11.52 9.26 11.92
C PRO A 73 -11.01 7.95 11.29
N LEU A 74 -10.94 7.88 9.96
CA LEU A 74 -10.42 6.72 9.22
C LEU A 74 -9.06 7.07 8.60
N LYS A 75 -8.07 6.19 8.77
CA LYS A 75 -6.72 6.34 8.19
C LYS A 75 -6.38 5.08 7.41
N ILE A 76 -5.93 5.24 6.18
CA ILE A 76 -5.58 4.15 5.26
C ILE A 76 -4.21 4.47 4.65
N VAL A 77 -3.29 3.51 4.73
CA VAL A 77 -1.92 3.67 4.24
C VAL A 77 -1.67 2.71 3.08
N PHE A 78 -0.98 3.18 2.06
CA PHE A 78 -0.52 2.40 0.91
C PHE A 78 1.00 2.47 0.81
N LEU A 79 1.60 1.34 0.47
CA LEU A 79 3.02 1.23 0.18
C LEU A 79 3.24 0.06 -0.79
N HIS A 80 4.42 -0.07 -1.39
CA HIS A 80 4.70 -1.18 -2.30
C HIS A 80 5.18 -2.43 -1.55
N TYR A 81 6.23 -2.29 -0.73
CA TYR A 81 6.78 -3.41 0.04
C TYR A 81 6.02 -3.62 1.35
N PRO A 82 5.46 -4.82 1.60
CA PRO A 82 4.80 -5.10 2.88
C PRO A 82 5.80 -5.15 4.04
N PRO A 83 5.40 -4.77 5.28
CA PRO A 83 6.26 -4.86 6.47
C PRO A 83 6.40 -6.30 7.02
N PHE A 84 5.55 -7.22 6.57
CA PHE A 84 5.64 -8.65 6.84
C PHE A 84 4.79 -9.41 5.82
N ASP A 85 5.05 -10.70 5.68
CA ASP A 85 4.23 -11.62 4.89
C ASP A 85 3.57 -12.64 5.83
N PRO A 86 2.22 -12.71 5.89
CA PRO A 86 1.51 -13.73 6.66
C PRO A 86 1.88 -15.17 6.26
N ASP A 87 2.26 -15.39 5.00
CA ASP A 87 2.64 -16.72 4.48
C ASP A 87 4.16 -17.01 4.70
N GLY A 88 4.91 -16.07 5.28
CA GLY A 88 6.26 -16.27 5.83
C GLY A 88 7.41 -16.16 4.84
N SER A 89 7.22 -15.48 3.69
CA SER A 89 8.34 -15.18 2.79
C SER A 89 9.17 -13.97 3.25
N ASP A 90 10.40 -13.89 2.73
CA ASP A 90 11.32 -12.76 2.98
C ASP A 90 11.19 -11.64 1.93
N TYR A 91 10.15 -11.67 1.08
CA TYR A 91 9.87 -10.63 0.08
C TYR A 91 9.15 -9.42 0.72
N ILE A 92 9.73 -8.88 1.78
CA ILE A 92 9.17 -7.80 2.60
C ILE A 92 10.14 -6.61 2.62
N LEU A 93 9.78 -5.54 3.34
CA LEU A 93 10.71 -4.46 3.65
C LEU A 93 12.00 -5.01 4.31
N ARG A 94 13.16 -4.55 3.85
CA ARG A 94 14.47 -4.91 4.41
C ARG A 94 14.83 -4.08 5.64
N GLN A 95 14.22 -2.90 5.78
CA GLN A 95 14.42 -1.98 6.89
C GLN A 95 13.14 -1.19 7.20
N GLY A 96 12.90 -0.92 8.48
CA GLY A 96 11.81 -0.06 8.96
C GLY A 96 10.50 -0.79 9.26
N ASN A 97 10.47 -2.13 9.14
CA ASN A 97 9.30 -2.98 9.41
C ASN A 97 8.63 -2.70 10.75
N ASP A 98 9.36 -2.89 11.85
CA ASP A 98 8.83 -2.78 13.21
C ASP A 98 8.42 -1.34 13.55
N GLU A 99 9.22 -0.37 13.11
CA GLU A 99 8.96 1.05 13.31
C GLU A 99 7.70 1.49 12.56
N PHE A 100 7.52 1.02 11.33
CA PHE A 100 6.30 1.25 10.54
C PHE A 100 5.07 0.64 11.21
N MET A 101 5.12 -0.64 11.58
CA MET A 101 3.99 -1.31 12.25
C MET A 101 3.62 -0.62 13.57
N ALA A 102 4.62 -0.19 14.35
CA ALA A 102 4.39 0.57 15.57
C ALA A 102 3.72 1.93 15.30
N LEU A 103 4.05 2.62 14.20
CA LEU A 103 3.36 3.85 13.80
C LEU A 103 1.92 3.58 13.38
N MET A 104 1.66 2.50 12.63
CA MET A 104 0.30 2.12 12.21
C MET A 104 -0.59 1.88 13.43
N GLN A 105 -0.06 1.15 14.43
CA GLN A 105 -0.74 0.93 15.71
C GLN A 105 -0.94 2.23 16.50
N LYS A 106 0.13 3.04 16.66
CA LYS A 106 0.10 4.31 17.41
C LYS A 106 -1.00 5.25 16.91
N HIS A 107 -1.18 5.32 15.59
CA HIS A 107 -2.13 6.24 14.94
C HIS A 107 -3.49 5.61 14.66
N SER A 108 -3.73 4.38 15.13
CA SER A 108 -4.96 3.62 14.86
C SER A 108 -5.28 3.57 13.36
N VAL A 109 -4.27 3.30 12.53
CA VAL A 109 -4.46 3.07 11.10
C VAL A 109 -5.36 1.86 10.92
N SER A 110 -6.40 2.01 10.10
CA SER A 110 -7.40 0.95 9.92
C SER A 110 -6.89 -0.11 8.96
N HIS A 111 -6.35 0.32 7.82
CA HIS A 111 -5.92 -0.57 6.74
C HIS A 111 -4.56 -0.13 6.19
N VAL A 112 -3.73 -1.13 5.90
CA VAL A 112 -2.49 -0.99 5.14
C VAL A 112 -2.61 -1.87 3.91
N PHE A 113 -2.44 -1.28 2.73
CA PHE A 113 -2.44 -2.00 1.46
C PHE A 113 -1.03 -2.01 0.87
N ALA A 114 -0.52 -3.21 0.60
CA ALA A 114 0.79 -3.44 0.01
C ALA A 114 0.70 -4.25 -1.29
N GLY A 115 1.73 -4.12 -2.12
CA GLY A 115 1.92 -4.92 -3.32
C GLY A 115 3.13 -5.85 -3.17
N HIS A 116 4.01 -5.81 -4.17
CA HIS A 116 5.29 -6.51 -4.27
C HIS A 116 5.25 -8.05 -4.28
N ILE A 117 4.57 -8.69 -3.34
CA ILE A 117 4.33 -10.14 -3.35
C ILE A 117 3.16 -10.42 -4.29
N HIS A 118 3.42 -11.10 -5.42
CA HIS A 118 2.43 -11.33 -6.48
C HIS A 118 1.40 -12.42 -6.11
N ALA A 119 0.64 -12.16 -5.05
CA ALA A 119 -0.41 -12.99 -4.49
C ALA A 119 -1.36 -12.12 -3.63
N TYR A 120 -2.37 -12.74 -3.05
CA TYR A 120 -3.19 -12.14 -2.01
C TYR A 120 -2.78 -12.65 -0.62
N ALA A 121 -2.65 -11.77 0.36
CA ALA A 121 -2.56 -12.15 1.77
C ALA A 121 -3.25 -11.11 2.63
N GLN A 122 -3.75 -11.53 3.79
CA GLN A 122 -4.37 -10.61 4.75
C GLN A 122 -4.13 -11.09 6.18
N GLU A 123 -3.79 -10.16 7.05
CA GLU A 123 -3.70 -10.41 8.50
C GLU A 123 -4.14 -9.18 9.29
N MET A 124 -4.94 -9.41 10.33
CA MET A 124 -5.20 -8.42 11.37
C MET A 124 -4.09 -8.50 12.42
N ARG A 125 -3.32 -7.43 12.58
CA ARG A 125 -2.22 -7.36 13.55
C ARG A 125 -2.30 -6.05 14.32
N ASP A 126 -2.35 -6.15 15.65
CA ASP A 126 -2.39 -5.00 16.57
C ASP A 126 -3.49 -3.97 16.27
N GLY A 127 -4.64 -4.43 15.74
CA GLY A 127 -5.78 -3.59 15.39
C GLY A 127 -5.72 -2.96 14.00
N VAL A 128 -4.71 -3.30 13.20
CA VAL A 128 -4.52 -2.83 11.81
C VAL A 128 -4.72 -4.01 10.85
N ASN A 129 -5.52 -3.80 9.80
CA ASN A 129 -5.72 -4.79 8.74
C ASN A 129 -4.66 -4.63 7.64
N TYR A 130 -3.70 -5.53 7.57
CA TYR A 130 -2.67 -5.54 6.53
C TYR A 130 -3.11 -6.43 5.38
N ILE A 131 -3.11 -5.88 4.18
CA ILE A 131 -3.53 -6.59 2.95
C ILE A 131 -2.44 -6.47 1.91
N ILE A 132 -1.98 -7.62 1.43
CA ILE A 132 -1.11 -7.74 0.26
C ILE A 132 -2.00 -8.05 -0.94
N THR A 133 -1.90 -7.25 -2.00
CA THR A 133 -2.74 -7.36 -3.22
C THR A 133 -1.91 -7.26 -4.50
N GLY A 134 -0.99 -8.20 -4.69
CA GLY A 134 -0.12 -8.27 -5.89
C GLY A 134 -0.74 -9.01 -7.09
N GLY A 135 -2.06 -9.11 -7.18
CA GLY A 135 -2.76 -9.84 -8.25
C GLY A 135 -3.04 -9.07 -9.53
N GLY A 136 -2.49 -7.86 -9.68
CA GLY A 136 -2.87 -6.88 -10.71
C GLY A 136 -2.38 -7.15 -12.14
N GLY A 137 -1.73 -8.29 -12.42
CA GLY A 137 -1.42 -8.73 -13.80
C GLY A 137 0.02 -9.17 -14.08
N ALA A 138 0.97 -8.96 -13.16
CA ALA A 138 2.31 -9.56 -13.27
C ALA A 138 2.29 -11.06 -12.88
N PRO A 139 3.23 -11.90 -13.38
CA PRO A 139 3.23 -13.34 -13.07
C PRO A 139 3.22 -13.63 -11.57
N LEU A 140 2.28 -14.49 -11.16
CA LEU A 140 2.00 -14.78 -9.75
C LEU A 140 3.06 -15.69 -9.10
N TYR A 141 3.20 -15.57 -7.78
CA TYR A 141 4.09 -16.39 -6.96
C TYR A 141 3.47 -17.76 -6.62
N THR A 142 3.09 -18.52 -7.65
CA THR A 142 2.24 -19.73 -7.53
C THR A 142 2.85 -20.88 -6.73
N THR A 143 4.18 -21.02 -6.72
CA THR A 143 4.85 -22.10 -5.98
C THR A 143 5.11 -21.77 -4.51
N SER A 144 5.08 -20.49 -4.15
CA SER A 144 5.40 -20.02 -2.80
C SER A 144 4.20 -19.44 -2.06
N HIS A 145 3.02 -19.34 -2.69
CA HIS A 145 1.86 -18.70 -2.08
C HIS A 145 0.55 -19.40 -2.44
N SER A 146 -0.20 -19.81 -1.41
CA SER A 146 -1.45 -20.55 -1.56
C SER A 146 -2.60 -19.73 -2.17
N GLN A 147 -2.48 -18.40 -2.13
CA GLN A 147 -3.46 -17.42 -2.57
C GLN A 147 -2.96 -16.63 -3.81
N ALA A 148 -2.20 -17.29 -4.67
CA ALA A 148 -1.76 -16.76 -5.95
C ALA A 148 -2.90 -16.84 -6.99
N PHE A 149 -3.66 -15.77 -7.15
CA PHE A 149 -4.65 -15.61 -8.22
C PHE A 149 -4.74 -14.14 -8.67
N TYR A 150 -5.12 -13.91 -9.93
CA TYR A 150 -5.32 -12.56 -10.45
C TYR A 150 -6.58 -11.93 -9.87
N HIS A 151 -6.47 -10.70 -9.41
CA HIS A 151 -7.55 -9.98 -8.76
C HIS A 151 -7.30 -8.47 -8.72
N TYR A 152 -8.36 -7.75 -8.41
CA TYR A 152 -8.29 -6.42 -7.82
C TYR A 152 -9.18 -6.36 -6.58
N LEU A 153 -8.97 -5.35 -5.73
CA LEU A 153 -9.84 -5.12 -4.58
C LEU A 153 -10.85 -4.03 -4.89
N ARG A 154 -12.12 -4.30 -4.58
CA ARG A 154 -13.14 -3.27 -4.47
C ARG A 154 -13.27 -2.87 -3.00
N VAL A 155 -12.85 -1.65 -2.69
CA VAL A 155 -12.92 -1.09 -1.33
C VAL A 155 -14.07 -0.11 -1.26
N THR A 156 -14.96 -0.28 -0.28
CA THR A 156 -16.09 0.61 -0.01
C THR A 156 -15.94 1.22 1.37
N ILE A 157 -16.16 2.53 1.48
CA ILE A 157 -16.11 3.26 2.75
C ILE A 157 -17.49 3.86 3.01
N ASP A 158 -18.10 3.48 4.14
CA ASP A 158 -19.33 4.08 4.66
C ASP A 158 -19.08 4.61 6.08
N GLY A 159 -18.94 5.94 6.20
CA GLY A 159 -18.47 6.56 7.43
C GLY A 159 -17.07 6.05 7.81
N VAL A 160 -16.97 5.27 8.88
CA VAL A 160 -15.69 4.67 9.34
C VAL A 160 -15.59 3.17 9.01
N GLU A 161 -16.64 2.58 8.44
CA GLU A 161 -16.66 1.18 8.06
C GLU A 161 -15.99 0.98 6.71
N VAL A 162 -15.08 0.01 6.64
CA VAL A 162 -14.35 -0.33 5.42
C VAL A 162 -14.73 -1.75 5.00
N GLY A 163 -15.39 -1.87 3.85
CA GLY A 163 -15.63 -3.13 3.17
C GLY A 163 -14.51 -3.39 2.16
N VAL A 164 -13.97 -4.61 2.17
CA VAL A 164 -12.98 -5.06 1.18
C VAL A 164 -13.51 -6.32 0.51
N GLU A 165 -13.66 -6.25 -0.81
CA GLU A 165 -14.07 -7.38 -1.64
C GLU A 165 -12.95 -7.72 -2.63
N ILE A 166 -12.59 -9.00 -2.66
CA ILE A 166 -11.65 -9.54 -3.64
C ILE A 166 -12.42 -9.88 -4.91
N VAL A 167 -12.17 -9.15 -5.99
CA VAL A 167 -12.74 -9.46 -7.30
C VAL A 167 -11.71 -10.24 -8.11
N LYS A 168 -11.93 -11.56 -8.22
CA LYS A 168 -11.08 -12.44 -9.01
C LYS A 168 -11.29 -12.17 -10.50
N ILE A 169 -10.19 -12.19 -11.24
CA ILE A 169 -10.20 -12.14 -12.70
C ILE A 169 -10.11 -13.58 -13.17
N GLU A 170 -11.24 -14.13 -13.58
CA GLU A 170 -11.31 -15.43 -14.25
C GLU A 170 -10.94 -15.19 -15.72
N ASP A 171 -9.94 -15.94 -16.20
CA ASP A 171 -9.35 -15.88 -17.56
C ASP A 171 -8.34 -14.74 -17.83
N MET A 172 -7.05 -15.09 -17.79
CA MET A 172 -5.96 -14.42 -18.51
C MET A 172 -5.27 -15.40 -19.46
#